data_AF-A0AAV0U7H5-F1
#
_entry.id   AF-A0AAV0U7H5-F1
#
_cell.length_a   1.000
_cell.length_b   1.000
_cell.length_c   1.000
_cell.angle_alpha   90.00
_cell.angle_beta   90.00
_cell.angle_gamma   90.00
#
_symmetry.space_group_name_H-M   'P 1'
#
loop_
_entity.id
_entity.type
_entity.pdbx_description
1 polymer ?
#
loop_
_entity_poly.entity_id
_entity_poly.type
_entity_poly.pdbx_seq_one_letter_code
_entity_poly.pdbx_strand_id
1 'polypeptide(L)'
;MVATSVLSASAGSKATTMPFLVVCPPIVVYHWIQEVKQHVPGFFASIIDYSVPASERKVLLQDGIRSLSDQGPTLIVTTYSILRTDIERLGNATYAFVVLDEAHLIRNPSTALFQAVRKLMALHRVALIGTPLQNNVTDLWALFEFLMPGYLGDFVAFRREFVFPITKSAQRNATTKQKKVAAIAIARLHQKVLPFILRRTKEQVLTELPPKVISNVLLPIELWDESQYESLAIPDVFNQ
;
A
#
# COMPACT_ATOMS: atom_id res chain seq x y z
N MET A 1 -13.71 8.01 -2.74
CA MET A 1 -13.81 9.17 -3.68
C MET A 1 -12.77 9.17 -4.83
N VAL A 2 -11.45 9.25 -4.60
CA VAL A 2 -10.45 9.30 -5.71
C VAL A 2 -10.32 7.97 -6.44
N ALA A 3 -10.24 6.85 -5.72
CA ALA A 3 -10.16 5.55 -6.37
C ALA A 3 -11.44 5.21 -7.16
N THR A 4 -12.61 5.53 -6.61
CA THR A 4 -13.91 5.34 -7.28
C THR A 4 -14.05 6.17 -8.56
N SER A 5 -13.48 7.38 -8.61
CA SER A 5 -13.46 8.20 -9.83
C SER A 5 -12.45 7.73 -10.88
N VAL A 6 -11.29 7.21 -10.47
CA VAL A 6 -10.32 6.58 -11.40
C VAL A 6 -10.95 5.35 -12.09
N LEU A 7 -11.74 4.56 -11.35
CA LEU A 7 -12.47 3.41 -11.89
C LEU A 7 -13.49 3.82 -12.96
N SER A 8 -14.17 4.97 -12.78
CA SER A 8 -15.14 5.52 -13.73
C SER A 8 -14.48 6.16 -14.97
N ALA A 9 -13.34 6.83 -14.80
CA ALA A 9 -12.67 7.53 -15.91
C ALA A 9 -12.12 6.59 -17.01
N SER A 10 -11.84 5.32 -16.68
CA SER A 10 -11.40 4.32 -17.67
C SER A 10 -12.54 3.72 -18.49
N ALA A 11 -13.80 4.06 -18.20
CA ALA A 11 -14.99 3.49 -18.84
C ALA A 11 -15.24 3.99 -20.28
N GLY A 12 -14.45 4.95 -20.78
CA GLY A 12 -14.65 5.60 -22.07
C GLY A 12 -14.26 4.79 -23.32
N SER A 13 -13.71 3.59 -23.20
CA SER A 13 -13.27 2.82 -24.37
C SER A 13 -13.45 1.30 -24.20
N LYS A 14 -14.46 0.74 -24.90
CA LYS A 14 -14.87 -0.68 -24.95
C LYS A 14 -15.23 -1.26 -23.57
N ALA A 15 -16.45 -1.78 -23.46
CA ALA A 15 -16.93 -2.52 -22.29
C ALA A 15 -15.89 -3.55 -21.85
N THR A 16 -15.17 -3.25 -20.76
CA THR A 16 -14.16 -4.15 -20.21
C THR A 16 -14.89 -5.28 -19.50
N THR A 17 -14.88 -6.46 -20.10
CA THR A 17 -15.35 -7.71 -19.50
C THR A 17 -14.43 -8.21 -18.38
N MET A 18 -13.27 -7.57 -18.20
CA MET A 18 -12.31 -7.92 -17.16
C MET A 18 -12.78 -7.47 -15.77
N PRO A 19 -12.55 -8.30 -14.73
CA PRO A 19 -12.88 -7.95 -13.36
C PRO A 19 -11.98 -6.85 -12.79
N PHE A 20 -12.46 -6.27 -11.71
CA PHE A 20 -11.77 -5.29 -10.88
C PHE A 20 -11.49 -5.92 -9.52
N LEU A 21 -10.31 -5.65 -8.95
CA LEU A 21 -9.93 -6.17 -7.64
C LEU A 21 -9.55 -5.03 -6.70
N VAL A 22 -10.17 -5.01 -5.53
CA VAL A 22 -9.79 -4.16 -4.40
C VAL A 22 -9.29 -5.05 -3.27
N VAL A 23 -8.08 -4.77 -2.79
CA VAL A 23 -7.48 -5.44 -1.64
C VAL A 23 -7.35 -4.40 -0.54
N CYS A 24 -7.99 -4.63 0.60
CA CYS A 24 -8.07 -3.65 1.67
C CYS A 24 -7.99 -4.29 3.07
N PRO A 25 -7.77 -3.52 4.14
CA PRO A 25 -7.91 -4.03 5.50
C PRO A 25 -9.33 -4.59 5.76
N PRO A 26 -9.49 -5.64 6.60
CA PRO A 26 -10.79 -6.26 6.84
C PRO A 26 -11.89 -5.27 7.28
N ILE A 27 -11.52 -4.27 8.08
CA ILE A 27 -12.45 -3.30 8.65
C ILE A 27 -13.09 -2.37 7.61
N VAL A 28 -12.50 -2.21 6.42
CA VAL A 28 -13.01 -1.32 5.37
C VAL A 28 -13.65 -2.05 4.19
N VAL A 29 -13.73 -3.39 4.20
CA VAL A 29 -14.33 -4.18 3.11
C VAL A 29 -15.77 -3.74 2.85
N TYR A 30 -16.60 -3.70 3.90
CA TYR A 30 -17.99 -3.28 3.77
C TYR A 30 -18.11 -1.82 3.31
N HIS A 31 -17.23 -0.95 3.80
CA HIS A 31 -17.20 0.45 3.41
C HIS A 31 -16.92 0.62 1.92
N TRP A 32 -15.95 -0.12 1.37
CA TRP A 32 -15.67 -0.14 -0.06
C TRP A 32 -16.88 -0.53 -0.90
N ILE A 33 -17.61 -1.58 -0.49
CA ILE A 33 -18.81 -2.04 -1.19
C ILE A 33 -19.91 -0.97 -1.17
N GLN A 34 -20.15 -0.33 -0.01
CA GLN A 34 -21.14 0.73 0.12
C GLN A 34 -20.78 1.97 -0.72
N GLU A 35 -19.53 2.41 -0.63
CA GLU A 35 -19.03 3.57 -1.37
C GLU A 35 -19.19 3.41 -2.88
N VAL A 36 -18.90 2.22 -3.41
CA VAL A 36 -19.06 1.92 -4.84
C VAL A 36 -20.53 1.95 -5.24
N LYS A 37 -21.42 1.33 -4.45
CA LYS A 37 -22.87 1.33 -4.72
C LYS A 37 -23.45 2.75 -4.73
N GLN A 38 -22.97 3.60 -3.82
CA GLN A 38 -23.45 4.98 -3.69
C GLN A 38 -22.90 5.91 -4.77
N HIS A 39 -21.59 5.85 -5.05
CA HIS A 39 -20.92 6.86 -5.87
C HIS A 39 -20.76 6.47 -7.34
N VAL A 40 -20.88 5.17 -7.66
CA VAL A 40 -20.79 4.69 -9.05
C VAL A 40 -21.90 3.66 -9.32
N PRO A 41 -23.18 4.05 -9.16
CA PRO A 41 -24.30 3.15 -9.37
C PRO A 41 -24.37 2.69 -10.84
N GLY A 42 -24.63 1.40 -11.04
CA GLY A 42 -24.83 0.80 -12.37
C GLY A 42 -23.57 0.55 -13.21
N PHE A 43 -22.37 0.88 -12.71
CA PHE A 43 -21.14 0.58 -13.43
C PHE A 43 -20.75 -0.89 -13.34
N PHE A 44 -20.79 -1.47 -12.13
CA PHE A 44 -20.51 -2.88 -11.92
C PHE A 44 -21.80 -3.70 -12.06
N ALA A 45 -21.75 -4.73 -12.89
CA ALA A 45 -22.83 -5.71 -13.02
C ALA A 45 -22.96 -6.55 -11.74
N SER A 46 -21.83 -6.83 -11.07
CA SER A 46 -21.78 -7.56 -9.82
C SER A 46 -20.68 -7.03 -8.90
N ILE A 47 -20.93 -7.08 -7.59
CA ILE A 47 -19.97 -6.76 -6.54
C ILE A 47 -19.88 -7.97 -5.61
N ILE A 48 -18.70 -8.59 -5.57
CA ILE A 48 -18.41 -9.79 -4.80
C ILE A 48 -17.60 -9.42 -3.56
N ASP A 49 -18.15 -9.73 -2.40
CA ASP A 49 -17.40 -9.78 -1.15
C ASP A 49 -16.66 -11.13 -1.06
N TYR A 50 -15.34 -11.10 -1.28
CA TYR A 50 -14.47 -12.26 -1.20
C TYR A 50 -13.83 -12.40 0.20
N SER A 51 -14.26 -11.60 1.18
CA SER A 51 -13.76 -11.68 2.56
C SER A 51 -14.42 -12.79 3.41
N VAL A 52 -15.40 -13.48 2.84
CA VAL A 52 -16.20 -14.54 3.47
C VAL A 52 -15.40 -15.82 3.79
N PRO A 53 -15.93 -16.73 4.63
CA PRO A 53 -15.29 -18.00 4.97
C PRO A 53 -14.92 -18.86 3.77
N ALA A 54 -13.90 -19.71 3.91
CA ALA A 54 -13.30 -20.46 2.80
C ALA A 54 -14.27 -21.44 2.10
N SER A 55 -15.28 -21.93 2.81
CA SER A 55 -16.36 -22.75 2.27
C SER A 55 -17.16 -22.01 1.19
N GLU A 56 -17.54 -20.76 1.47
CA GLU A 56 -18.33 -19.92 0.56
C GLU A 56 -17.48 -19.40 -0.61
N ARG A 57 -16.19 -19.09 -0.37
CA ARG A 57 -15.27 -18.63 -1.42
C ARG A 57 -15.08 -19.63 -2.56
N LYS A 58 -15.14 -20.94 -2.28
CA LYS A 58 -15.02 -21.98 -3.32
C LYS A 58 -16.15 -21.91 -4.34
N VAL A 59 -17.36 -21.60 -3.87
CA VAL A 59 -18.57 -21.48 -4.72
C VAL A 59 -18.50 -20.21 -5.55
N LEU A 60 -18.12 -19.08 -4.93
CA LEU A 60 -18.03 -17.76 -5.59
C LEU A 60 -17.07 -17.72 -6.79
N LEU A 61 -16.03 -18.57 -6.81
CA LEU A 61 -15.07 -18.64 -7.91
C LEU A 61 -15.37 -19.73 -8.93
N GLN A 62 -16.10 -20.79 -8.55
CA GLN A 62 -16.50 -21.87 -9.46
C GLN A 62 -17.56 -21.38 -10.47
N ASP A 63 -18.50 -20.53 -10.02
CA ASP A 63 -19.55 -19.97 -10.88
C ASP A 63 -19.16 -18.68 -11.62
N GLY A 64 -17.89 -18.28 -11.53
CA GLY A 64 -17.26 -17.53 -12.61
C GLY A 64 -17.00 -16.05 -12.34
N ILE A 65 -15.73 -15.76 -12.09
CA ILE A 65 -15.11 -14.53 -12.60
C ILE A 65 -15.27 -14.44 -14.14
N ARG A 66 -15.34 -15.59 -14.83
CA ARG A 66 -15.53 -15.72 -16.28
C ARG A 66 -16.99 -15.80 -16.76
N SER A 67 -17.95 -16.12 -15.88
CA SER A 67 -19.38 -16.22 -16.27
C SER A 67 -20.08 -14.88 -16.11
N LEU A 68 -19.68 -14.10 -15.09
CA LEU A 68 -20.20 -12.76 -14.83
C LEU A 68 -19.69 -11.71 -15.82
N SER A 69 -18.63 -12.00 -16.57
CA SER A 69 -18.02 -11.09 -17.53
C SER A 69 -18.92 -10.79 -18.74
N ASP A 70 -19.90 -11.64 -19.02
CA ASP A 70 -20.85 -11.46 -20.12
C ASP A 70 -21.96 -10.44 -19.79
N GLN A 71 -22.17 -10.15 -18.50
CA GLN A 71 -23.17 -9.20 -18.02
C GLN A 71 -22.58 -7.81 -17.71
N GLY A 72 -21.26 -7.67 -17.75
CA GLY A 72 -20.53 -6.43 -17.47
C GLY A 72 -19.37 -6.61 -16.48
N PRO A 73 -18.72 -5.52 -16.06
CA PRO A 73 -17.58 -5.60 -15.17
C PRO A 73 -18.00 -6.02 -13.77
N THR A 74 -17.19 -6.88 -13.14
CA THR A 74 -17.39 -7.36 -11.77
C THR A 74 -16.35 -6.76 -10.84
N LEU A 75 -16.76 -6.24 -9.68
CA LEU A 75 -15.86 -5.82 -8.62
C LEU A 75 -15.69 -6.93 -7.59
N ILE A 76 -14.45 -7.29 -7.29
CA ILE A 76 -14.09 -8.22 -6.22
C ILE A 76 -13.41 -7.42 -5.11
N VAL A 77 -13.94 -7.50 -3.89
CA VAL A 77 -13.33 -6.88 -2.71
C VAL A 77 -12.80 -7.99 -1.81
N THR A 78 -11.53 -7.93 -1.44
CA THR A 78 -10.87 -8.93 -0.60
C THR A 78 -9.92 -8.27 0.40
N THR A 79 -9.33 -9.11 1.27
CA THR A 79 -8.36 -8.70 2.27
C THR A 79 -6.96 -9.22 1.95
N TYR A 80 -5.93 -8.59 2.51
CA TYR A 80 -4.54 -9.02 2.33
C TYR A 80 -4.28 -10.46 2.80
N SER A 81 -4.91 -10.89 3.90
CA SER A 81 -4.76 -12.26 4.43
C SER A 81 -5.35 -13.30 3.50
N ILE A 82 -6.52 -13.01 2.91
CA ILE A 82 -7.18 -13.90 1.95
C ILE A 82 -6.43 -13.89 0.62
N LEU A 83 -5.99 -12.72 0.14
CA LEU A 83 -5.16 -12.63 -1.06
C LEU A 83 -3.94 -13.53 -0.96
N ARG A 84 -3.21 -13.47 0.16
CA ARG A 84 -2.04 -14.32 0.40
C ARG A 84 -2.37 -15.81 0.33
N THR A 85 -3.53 -16.19 0.85
CA THR A 85 -3.94 -17.59 0.98
C THR A 85 -4.48 -18.14 -0.35
N ASP A 86 -5.24 -17.34 -1.08
CA ASP A 86 -5.97 -17.75 -2.28
C ASP A 86 -5.31 -17.23 -3.58
N ILE A 87 -4.02 -16.86 -3.53
CA ILE A 87 -3.34 -16.27 -4.68
C ILE A 87 -3.29 -17.18 -5.90
N GLU A 88 -3.21 -18.50 -5.70
CA GLU A 88 -3.22 -19.46 -6.81
C GLU A 88 -4.56 -19.43 -7.58
N ARG A 89 -5.63 -18.92 -6.97
CA ARG A 89 -6.92 -18.71 -7.66
C ARG A 89 -7.04 -17.30 -8.22
N LEU A 90 -6.78 -16.30 -7.39
CA LEU A 90 -6.91 -14.89 -7.76
C LEU A 90 -5.88 -14.48 -8.83
N GLY A 91 -4.68 -15.05 -8.79
CA GLY A 91 -3.61 -14.80 -9.75
C GLY A 91 -3.86 -15.39 -11.15
N ASN A 92 -4.83 -16.30 -11.32
CA ASN A 92 -5.17 -16.86 -12.63
C ASN A 92 -6.09 -15.96 -13.46
N ALA A 93 -6.68 -14.94 -12.84
CA ALA A 93 -7.49 -13.95 -13.53
C ALA A 93 -6.64 -12.76 -13.98
N THR A 94 -7.01 -12.14 -15.11
CA THR A 94 -6.46 -10.84 -15.53
C THR A 94 -7.47 -9.76 -15.19
N TYR A 95 -7.04 -8.74 -14.45
CA TYR A 95 -7.88 -7.65 -13.97
C TYR A 95 -7.73 -6.40 -14.83
N ALA A 96 -8.83 -5.64 -15.00
CA ALA A 96 -8.74 -4.28 -15.55
C ALA A 96 -7.99 -3.36 -14.59
N PHE A 97 -8.38 -3.40 -13.32
CA PHE A 97 -7.72 -2.67 -12.24
C PHE A 97 -7.48 -3.56 -11.02
N VAL A 98 -6.32 -3.38 -10.40
CA VAL A 98 -6.05 -3.82 -9.03
C VAL A 98 -5.76 -2.58 -8.18
N VAL A 99 -6.54 -2.41 -7.12
CA VAL A 99 -6.38 -1.35 -6.13
C VAL A 99 -5.92 -1.96 -4.81
N LEU A 100 -4.77 -1.51 -4.30
CA LEU A 100 -4.32 -1.82 -2.95
C LEU A 100 -4.63 -0.63 -2.05
N ASP A 101 -5.51 -0.84 -1.08
CA ASP A 101 -5.80 0.12 -0.03
C ASP A 101 -4.90 -0.12 1.19
N GLU A 102 -4.38 0.94 1.79
CA GLU A 102 -3.29 0.87 2.77
C GLU A 102 -2.08 0.06 2.26
N ALA A 103 -1.59 0.40 1.07
CA ALA A 103 -0.52 -0.33 0.39
C ALA A 103 0.82 -0.33 1.16
N HIS A 104 0.97 0.46 2.22
CA HIS A 104 2.12 0.34 3.13
C HIS A 104 2.22 -1.06 3.79
N LEU A 105 1.14 -1.86 3.78
CA LEU A 105 1.14 -3.25 4.23
C LEU A 105 2.02 -4.19 3.39
N ILE A 106 2.34 -3.84 2.14
CA ILE A 106 3.17 -4.65 1.23
C ILE A 106 4.64 -4.21 1.20
N ARG A 107 5.08 -3.42 2.17
CA ARG A 107 6.41 -2.77 2.20
C ARG A 107 7.61 -3.69 2.17
N ASN A 108 7.47 -4.96 2.58
CA ASN A 108 8.60 -5.87 2.71
C ASN A 108 8.63 -6.91 1.58
N PRO A 109 9.62 -6.83 0.66
CA PRO A 109 9.77 -7.77 -0.45
C PRO A 109 9.93 -9.24 -0.09
N SER A 110 10.41 -9.55 1.13
CA SER A 110 10.62 -10.94 1.56
C SER A 110 9.34 -11.62 2.04
N THR A 111 8.25 -10.88 2.20
CA THR A 111 7.00 -11.44 2.74
C THR A 111 6.25 -12.26 1.70
N ALA A 112 5.59 -13.33 2.16
CA ALA A 112 4.67 -14.10 1.32
C ALA A 112 3.53 -13.24 0.76
N LEU A 113 3.11 -12.19 1.50
CA LEU A 113 2.11 -11.24 1.02
C LEU A 113 2.59 -10.48 -0.20
N PHE A 114 3.81 -9.95 -0.16
CA PHE A 114 4.40 -9.24 -1.29
C PHE A 114 4.53 -10.14 -2.52
N GLN A 115 4.99 -11.39 -2.33
CA GLN A 115 5.06 -12.36 -3.43
C GLN A 115 3.69 -12.66 -4.01
N ALA A 116 2.64 -12.76 -3.17
CA ALA A 116 1.28 -12.94 -3.64
C ALA A 116 0.80 -11.75 -4.48
N VAL A 117 1.02 -10.52 -4.00
CA VAL A 117 0.64 -9.30 -4.72
C VAL A 117 1.36 -9.18 -6.07
N ARG A 118 2.62 -9.61 -6.18
CA ARG A 118 3.37 -9.61 -7.44
C ARG A 118 2.80 -10.57 -8.48
N LYS A 119 2.13 -11.66 -8.05
CA LYS A 119 1.50 -12.63 -8.97
C LYS A 119 0.21 -12.11 -9.62
N LEU A 120 -0.37 -11.01 -9.13
CA LEU A 120 -1.57 -10.45 -9.73
C LEU A 120 -1.29 -9.90 -11.13
N MET A 121 -2.16 -10.22 -12.08
CA MET A 121 -2.11 -9.71 -13.45
C MET A 121 -3.15 -8.62 -13.63
N ALA A 122 -2.72 -7.40 -13.99
CA ALA A 122 -3.62 -6.25 -14.09
C ALA A 122 -3.15 -5.28 -15.18
N LEU A 123 -4.10 -4.70 -15.91
CA LEU A 123 -3.83 -3.63 -16.88
C LEU A 123 -3.47 -2.32 -16.18
N HIS A 124 -4.21 -1.99 -15.12
CA HIS A 124 -3.99 -0.80 -14.31
C HIS A 124 -3.81 -1.18 -12.84
N ARG A 125 -2.89 -0.49 -12.16
CA ARG A 125 -2.56 -0.75 -10.76
C ARG A 125 -2.54 0.55 -9.99
N VAL A 126 -3.21 0.56 -8.84
CA VAL A 126 -3.33 1.74 -7.98
C VAL A 126 -2.97 1.34 -6.56
N ALA A 127 -2.12 2.12 -5.92
CA ALA A 127 -1.78 1.96 -4.51
C ALA A 127 -2.25 3.21 -3.74
N LEU A 128 -3.10 3.01 -2.75
CA LEU A 128 -3.59 4.07 -1.87
C LEU A 128 -2.84 3.96 -0.55
N ILE A 129 -2.31 5.09 -0.08
CA ILE A 129 -1.56 5.15 1.17
C ILE A 129 -1.95 6.44 1.90
N GLY A 130 -2.50 6.29 3.11
CA GLY A 130 -2.86 7.44 3.95
C GLY A 130 -1.67 7.99 4.76
N THR A 131 -0.65 7.17 5.00
CA THR A 131 0.54 7.53 5.77
C THR A 131 1.72 7.86 4.86
N PRO A 132 2.53 8.90 5.18
CA PRO A 132 3.78 9.10 4.46
C PRO A 132 4.66 7.86 4.63
N LEU A 133 5.26 7.39 3.52
CA LEU A 133 6.17 6.25 3.51
C LEU A 133 7.20 6.38 4.64
N GLN A 134 7.22 5.40 5.55
CA GLN A 134 8.04 5.41 6.75
C GLN A 134 9.52 5.15 6.38
N ASN A 135 10.19 6.17 5.86
CA ASN A 135 11.64 6.37 5.83
C ASN A 135 12.55 5.24 5.31
N ASN A 136 12.04 4.20 4.63
CA ASN A 136 12.86 3.19 3.98
C ASN A 136 12.63 3.21 2.47
N VAL A 137 13.71 3.50 1.74
CA VAL A 137 13.79 3.45 0.26
C VAL A 137 13.38 2.07 -0.29
N THR A 138 13.53 1.03 0.53
CA THR A 138 13.07 -0.34 0.24
C THR A 138 11.55 -0.44 0.09
N ASP A 139 10.79 0.27 0.92
CA ASP A 139 9.33 0.24 0.92
C ASP A 139 8.79 0.85 -0.39
N LEU A 140 9.45 1.92 -0.85
CA LEU A 140 9.16 2.54 -2.14
C LEU A 140 9.40 1.57 -3.30
N TRP A 141 10.50 0.81 -3.26
CA TRP A 141 10.76 -0.23 -4.27
C TRP A 141 9.65 -1.28 -4.29
N ALA A 142 9.22 -1.76 -3.12
CA ALA A 142 8.14 -2.74 -3.03
C ALA A 142 6.84 -2.21 -3.67
N LEU A 143 6.47 -0.96 -3.39
CA LEU A 143 5.29 -0.34 -4.01
C LEU A 143 5.41 -0.24 -5.53
N PHE A 144 6.58 0.19 -6.03
CA PHE A 144 6.80 0.31 -7.47
C PHE A 144 6.88 -1.03 -8.17
N GLU A 145 7.37 -2.07 -7.49
CA GLU A 145 7.34 -3.44 -8.02
C GLU A 145 5.90 -3.97 -8.14
N PHE A 146 4.97 -3.51 -7.30
CA PHE A 146 3.54 -3.72 -7.55
C PHE A 146 3.02 -2.83 -8.68
N LEU A 147 3.22 -1.52 -8.63
CA LEU A 147 2.63 -0.55 -9.57
C LEU A 147 3.09 -0.75 -11.01
N MET A 148 4.40 -0.93 -11.19
CA MET A 148 5.08 -1.07 -12.49
C MET A 148 6.25 -2.06 -12.32
N PRO A 149 5.97 -3.37 -12.38
CA PRO A 149 6.99 -4.41 -12.19
C PRO A 149 8.22 -4.18 -13.08
N GLY A 150 9.41 -4.19 -12.48
CA GLY A 150 10.69 -3.99 -13.19
C GLY A 150 11.07 -2.54 -13.51
N TYR A 151 10.22 -1.54 -13.26
CA TYR A 151 10.52 -0.13 -13.57
C TYR A 151 11.76 0.41 -12.84
N LEU A 152 11.94 0.04 -11.56
CA LEU A 152 13.10 0.42 -10.76
C LEU A 152 14.27 -0.57 -10.88
N GLY A 153 14.17 -1.55 -11.78
CA GLY A 153 15.11 -2.65 -11.90
C GLY A 153 14.93 -3.72 -10.81
N ASP A 154 15.78 -4.76 -10.88
CA ASP A 154 15.78 -5.80 -9.87
C ASP A 154 16.19 -5.26 -8.48
N PHE A 155 15.83 -5.99 -7.44
CA PHE A 155 16.05 -5.55 -6.06
C PHE A 155 17.55 -5.40 -5.72
N VAL A 156 18.42 -6.19 -6.33
CA VAL A 156 19.87 -6.19 -6.04
C VAL A 156 20.51 -4.93 -6.62
N ALA A 157 20.20 -4.60 -7.87
CA ALA A 157 20.60 -3.39 -8.55
C ALA A 157 20.07 -2.16 -7.81
N PHE A 158 18.77 -2.17 -7.44
CA PHE A 158 18.15 -1.09 -6.69
C PHE A 158 18.84 -0.86 -5.33
N ARG A 159 19.14 -1.94 -4.59
CA ARG A 159 19.87 -1.83 -3.32
C ARG A 159 21.26 -1.22 -3.49
N ARG A 160 21.98 -1.60 -4.54
CA ARG A 160 23.31 -1.07 -4.84
C ARG A 160 23.27 0.42 -5.20
N GLU A 161 22.30 0.83 -6.01
CA GLU A 161 22.19 2.19 -6.52
C GLU A 161 21.63 3.17 -5.49
N PHE A 162 20.64 2.77 -4.70
CA PHE A 162 19.91 3.69 -3.81
C PHE A 162 20.07 3.33 -2.34
N VAL A 163 19.80 2.09 -1.94
CA VAL A 163 19.74 1.71 -0.52
C VAL A 163 21.12 1.85 0.14
N PHE A 164 22.17 1.25 -0.41
CA PHE A 164 23.50 1.25 0.23
C PHE A 164 24.11 2.66 0.37
N PRO A 165 24.10 3.54 -0.64
CA PRO A 165 24.59 4.90 -0.47
C PRO A 165 23.85 5.67 0.62
N ILE A 166 22.53 5.54 0.66
CA ILE A 166 21.67 6.25 1.63
C ILE A 166 21.93 5.74 3.04
N THR A 167 21.95 4.42 3.26
CA THR A 167 22.26 3.83 4.57
C THR A 167 23.67 4.19 5.04
N LYS A 168 24.68 4.17 4.15
CA LYS A 168 26.05 4.58 4.51
C LYS A 168 26.12 6.05 4.93
N SER A 169 25.34 6.93 4.30
CA SER A 169 25.34 8.35 4.66
C SER A 169 24.70 8.66 6.01
N ALA A 170 23.82 7.78 6.50
CA ALA A 170 23.15 7.91 7.79
C ALA A 170 24.02 7.49 8.98
N GLN A 171 25.19 6.88 8.73
CA GLN A 171 26.14 6.50 9.79
C GLN A 171 26.81 7.74 10.39
N ARG A 172 27.07 7.73 11.70
CA ARG A 172 27.67 8.87 12.43
C ARG A 172 29.03 9.30 11.87
N ASN A 173 29.81 8.36 11.34
CA ASN A 173 31.14 8.58 10.75
C ASN A 173 31.11 8.80 9.23
N ALA A 174 29.94 9.08 8.63
CA ALA A 174 29.82 9.25 7.18
C ALA A 174 30.62 10.47 6.68
N THR A 175 31.52 10.23 5.74
CA THR A 175 32.33 11.26 5.08
C THR A 175 31.48 12.20 4.21
N THR A 176 31.97 13.42 3.96
CA THR A 176 31.32 14.39 3.06
C THR A 176 31.07 13.81 1.66
N LYS A 177 31.99 12.95 1.16
CA LYS A 177 31.82 12.27 -0.13
C LYS A 177 30.63 11.30 -0.10
N GLN A 178 30.47 10.50 0.95
CA GLN A 178 29.34 9.56 1.08
C GLN A 178 28.00 10.30 1.19
N LYS A 179 27.95 11.41 1.92
CA LYS A 179 26.74 12.25 2.00
C LYS A 179 26.36 12.84 0.63
N LYS A 180 27.33 13.32 -0.16
CA LYS A 180 27.09 13.80 -1.53
C LYS A 180 26.54 12.71 -2.45
N VAL A 181 27.13 11.50 -2.41
CA VAL A 181 26.65 10.36 -3.22
C VAL A 181 25.22 10.00 -2.85
N ALA A 182 24.88 9.96 -1.57
CA ALA A 182 23.52 9.68 -1.12
C ALA A 182 22.52 10.76 -1.57
N ALA A 183 22.88 12.04 -1.49
CA ALA A 183 22.02 13.13 -1.96
C ALA A 183 21.70 13.01 -3.46
N ILE A 184 22.70 12.66 -4.28
CA ILE A 184 22.51 12.40 -5.72
C ILE A 184 21.60 11.20 -5.94
N ALA A 185 21.78 10.11 -5.19
CA ALA A 185 20.93 8.93 -5.28
C ALA A 185 19.47 9.24 -4.92
N ILE A 186 19.24 9.99 -3.84
CA ILE A 186 17.91 10.43 -3.41
C ILE A 186 17.25 11.30 -4.49
N ALA A 187 17.99 12.29 -5.03
CA ALA A 187 17.46 13.18 -6.06
C ALA A 187 17.07 12.40 -7.33
N ARG A 188 17.89 11.46 -7.77
CA ARG A 188 17.59 10.58 -8.92
C ARG A 188 16.37 9.71 -8.66
N LEU A 189 16.29 9.09 -7.49
CA LEU A 189 15.14 8.27 -7.12
C LEU A 189 13.86 9.11 -7.11
N HIS A 190 13.91 10.28 -6.49
CA HIS A 190 12.80 11.22 -6.42
C HIS A 190 12.32 11.61 -7.82
N GLN A 191 13.22 11.96 -8.74
CA GLN A 191 12.88 12.27 -10.13
C GLN A 191 12.20 11.11 -10.86
N LYS A 192 12.62 9.85 -10.61
CA LYS A 192 11.99 8.66 -11.20
C LYS A 192 10.57 8.44 -10.67
N VAL A 193 10.33 8.64 -9.38
CA VAL A 193 9.05 8.24 -8.76
C VAL A 193 8.00 9.35 -8.75
N LEU A 194 8.42 10.62 -8.71
CA LEU A 194 7.52 11.77 -8.54
C LEU A 194 6.37 11.84 -9.56
N PRO A 195 6.55 11.52 -10.86
CA PRO A 195 5.46 11.56 -11.83
C PRO A 195 4.29 10.62 -11.53
N PHE A 196 4.51 9.59 -10.71
CA PHE A 196 3.52 8.56 -10.38
C PHE A 196 2.87 8.79 -9.00
N ILE A 197 3.28 9.83 -8.28
CA ILE A 197 2.79 10.11 -6.93
C ILE A 197 1.84 11.29 -6.99
N LEU A 198 0.56 11.02 -6.76
CA LEU A 198 -0.43 12.06 -6.49
C LEU A 198 -0.56 12.24 -4.97
N ARG A 199 -0.03 13.35 -4.45
CA ARG A 199 -0.15 13.70 -3.02
C ARG A 199 -0.95 14.98 -2.87
N ARG A 200 -2.01 14.93 -2.06
CA ARG A 200 -2.74 16.09 -1.57
C ARG A 200 -2.45 16.26 -0.08
N THR A 201 -2.14 17.47 0.37
CA THR A 201 -1.92 17.77 1.78
C THR A 201 -3.21 18.28 2.42
N LYS A 202 -3.39 18.12 3.74
CA LYS A 202 -4.62 18.55 4.40
C LYS A 202 -4.88 20.04 4.20
N GLU A 203 -3.83 20.85 4.19
CA GLU A 203 -3.89 22.29 3.94
C GLU A 203 -4.43 22.62 2.54
N GLN A 204 -4.24 21.73 1.55
CA GLN A 204 -4.73 21.91 0.19
C GLN A 204 -6.21 21.52 0.02
N VAL A 205 -6.80 20.76 0.96
CA VAL A 205 -8.16 20.19 0.80
C VAL A 205 -9.13 20.59 1.90
N LEU A 206 -8.64 20.95 3.09
CA LEU A 206 -9.45 21.21 4.27
C LEU A 206 -9.31 22.68 4.68
N THR A 207 -10.05 23.55 4.01
CA THR A 207 -10.11 24.99 4.31
C THR A 207 -11.02 25.31 5.50
N GLU A 208 -11.86 24.38 5.94
CA GLU A 208 -12.97 24.61 6.88
C GLU A 208 -12.71 24.07 8.30
N LEU A 209 -11.63 23.31 8.51
CA LEU A 209 -11.31 22.76 9.83
C LEU A 209 -10.44 23.75 10.64
N PRO A 210 -10.67 23.87 11.97
CA PRO A 210 -9.80 24.62 12.83
C PRO A 210 -8.38 24.01 12.85
N PRO A 211 -7.34 24.81 13.18
CA PRO A 211 -5.97 24.33 13.21
C PRO A 211 -5.82 23.17 14.20
N LYS A 212 -4.99 22.19 13.84
CA LYS A 212 -4.65 21.07 14.72
C LYS A 212 -3.94 21.60 15.97
N VAL A 213 -4.55 21.44 17.14
CA VAL A 213 -3.93 21.73 18.44
C VAL A 213 -3.20 20.47 18.93
N ILE A 214 -1.91 20.59 19.22
CA ILE A 214 -1.11 19.54 19.85
C ILE A 214 -0.72 20.05 21.23
N SER A 215 -1.22 19.41 22.28
CA SER A 215 -0.82 19.66 23.66
C SER A 215 0.12 18.56 24.12
N ASN A 216 1.31 18.94 24.58
CA ASN A 216 2.21 18.04 25.28
C ASN A 216 1.89 18.14 26.77
N VAL A 217 1.36 17.08 27.36
CA VAL A 217 1.13 17.00 28.81
C VAL A 217 2.29 16.24 29.40
N LEU A 218 3.15 16.95 30.14
CA LEU A 218 4.21 16.34 30.92
C LEU A 218 3.57 15.74 32.17
N LEU A 219 3.73 14.42 32.35
CA LEU A 219 3.29 13.74 33.56
C LEU A 219 4.46 13.70 34.55
N PRO A 220 4.29 14.22 35.77
CA PRO A 220 5.27 14.05 36.82
C PRO A 220 5.51 12.56 37.10
N ILE A 221 6.77 12.20 37.35
CA ILE A 221 7.16 10.83 37.69
C ILE A 221 6.57 10.38 39.03
N GLU A 222 6.09 11.30 39.87
CA GLU A 222 5.45 11.06 41.18
C GLU A 222 4.37 9.97 41.21
N LEU A 223 3.78 9.61 40.05
CA LEU A 223 2.82 8.52 39.92
C LEU A 223 3.45 7.12 39.94
N TRP A 224 4.78 7.04 39.87
CA TRP A 224 5.60 5.83 39.89
C TRP A 224 6.70 6.05 40.93
N ASP A 225 6.91 5.07 41.83
CA ASP A 225 8.00 5.13 42.80
C ASP A 225 9.33 5.21 42.03
N GLU A 226 10.04 6.34 42.13
CA GLU A 226 11.34 6.55 41.46
C GLU A 226 12.30 5.39 41.74
N SER A 227 12.22 4.80 42.92
CA SER A 227 13.02 3.64 43.30
C SER A 227 12.72 2.38 42.48
N GLN A 228 11.46 2.18 42.06
CA GLN A 228 11.10 1.08 41.16
C GLN A 228 11.62 1.32 39.74
N TYR A 229 11.60 2.57 39.26
CA TYR A 229 12.16 2.92 37.96
C TYR A 229 13.69 2.74 37.95
N GLU A 230 14.38 3.22 38.99
CA GLU A 230 15.83 3.07 39.13
C GLU A 230 16.26 1.61 39.34
N SER A 231 15.47 0.79 40.04
CA SER A 231 15.78 -0.64 40.20
C SER A 231 15.61 -1.46 38.90
N LEU A 232 14.79 -0.97 37.96
CA LEU A 232 14.62 -1.53 36.61
C LEU A 232 15.57 -0.91 35.58
N ALA A 233 16.17 0.24 35.90
CA ALA A 233 17.19 0.86 35.09
C ALA A 233 18.45 -0.02 35.15
N ILE A 234 18.68 -0.77 34.08
CA ILE A 234 19.91 -1.54 33.89
C ILE A 234 21.07 -0.54 33.98
N PRO A 235 22.04 -0.72 34.90
CA PRO A 235 23.19 0.16 35.01
C PRO A 235 23.89 0.27 33.65
N ASP A 236 24.17 1.50 33.23
CA ASP A 236 24.77 1.86 31.95
C ASP A 236 25.86 0.87 31.51
N VAL A 237 25.56 0.07 30.47
CA VAL A 237 26.56 -0.70 29.70
C VAL A 237 27.37 0.23 28.76
N PHE A 238 27.39 1.54 29.03
CA PHE A 238 28.00 2.56 28.18
C PHE A 238 29.30 3.18 28.74
N ASN A 239 29.86 2.62 29.82
CA ASN A 239 31.23 2.93 30.23
C ASN A 239 32.09 1.65 30.27
N GLN A 240 32.50 1.17 29.10
CA GLN A 240 33.75 0.44 28.86
C GLN A 240 34.16 0.55 27.39
#